data_AF-A0A7C3NTP7-F1
#
_entry.id   AF-A0A7C3NTP7-F1
#
_cell.length_a   1.000
_cell.length_b   1.000
_cell.length_c   1.000
_cell.angle_alpha   90.00
_cell.angle_beta   90.00
_cell.angle_gamma   90.00
#
_symmetry.space_group_name_H-M   'P 1'
#
loop_
_entity.id
_entity.type
_entity.pdbx_description
1 polymer ?
#
loop_
_entity_poly.entity_id
_entity_poly.type
_entity_poly.pdbx_seq_one_letter_code
_entity_poly.pdbx_strand_id
1 'polypeptide(L)'
;MFVFRLDDICIAHLGDLGHVLGPDQLKAMGKIDILLVPIAGGYFTVTPAEAREVTRLVNPKIAIPKHFWWEEAVREYTQGLTRVRMLKQPVLQISKAELPQPIETIVMPWGRR
;
A
#
# COMPACT_ATOMS: atom_id res chain seq x y z
N MET A 1 -10.02 3.38 8.46
CA MET A 1 -8.83 3.98 7.82
C MET A 1 -8.27 5.07 8.70
N PHE A 2 -6.95 5.11 8.88
CA PHE A 2 -6.27 6.14 9.66
C PHE A 2 -5.15 6.79 8.83
N VAL A 3 -4.95 8.08 9.03
CA VAL A 3 -3.81 8.83 8.49
C VAL A 3 -2.98 9.34 9.66
N PHE A 4 -1.75 8.86 9.75
CA PHE A 4 -0.78 9.28 10.75
C PHE A 4 0.15 10.32 10.13
N ARG A 5 0.21 11.49 10.76
CA ARG A 5 1.16 12.54 10.40
C ARG A 5 2.23 12.56 11.47
N LEU A 6 3.43 12.10 11.12
CA LEU A 6 4.58 12.09 12.02
C LEU A 6 5.62 13.02 11.42
N ASP A 7 5.80 14.17 12.06
CA ASP A 7 6.56 15.30 11.55
C ASP A 7 6.17 15.61 10.09
N ASP A 8 6.98 15.08 9.19
CA ASP A 8 7.12 15.47 7.82
C ASP A 8 6.77 14.32 6.86
N ILE A 9 6.40 13.15 7.41
CA ILE A 9 5.98 11.93 6.71
C ILE A 9 4.50 11.64 7.03
N CYS A 10 3.73 11.37 5.98
CA CYS A 10 2.33 11.01 6.09
C CYS A 10 2.10 9.53 5.74
N ILE A 11 1.54 8.76 6.68
CA ILE A 11 1.27 7.32 6.53
C ILE A 11 -0.22 7.07 6.55
N ALA A 12 -0.76 6.44 5.52
CA ALA A 12 -2.14 5.97 5.50
C ALA A 12 -2.22 4.46 5.74
N HIS A 13 -3.01 4.06 6.74
CA HIS A 13 -3.41 2.67 6.95
C HIS A 13 -4.87 2.50 6.56
N LEU A 14 -5.12 1.78 5.45
CA LEU A 14 -6.47 1.64 4.92
C LEU A 14 -7.35 0.69 5.75
N GLY A 15 -6.74 -0.19 6.55
CA GLY A 15 -7.48 -1.19 7.34
C GLY A 15 -8.03 -2.27 6.43
N ASP A 16 -9.26 -2.72 6.67
CA ASP A 16 -9.98 -3.66 5.82
C ASP A 16 -10.87 -2.93 4.80
N LEU A 17 -10.25 -2.07 3.98
CA LEU A 17 -10.96 -1.31 2.97
C LEU A 17 -11.67 -2.27 2.00
N GLY A 18 -12.99 -2.14 1.86
CA GLY A 18 -13.83 -3.01 1.03
C GLY A 18 -14.28 -2.41 -0.31
N HIS A 19 -13.83 -1.20 -0.65
CA HIS A 19 -14.22 -0.49 -1.87
C HIS A 19 -13.13 0.46 -2.36
N VAL A 20 -13.18 0.86 -3.63
CA VAL A 20 -12.27 1.88 -4.19
C VAL A 20 -12.59 3.26 -3.60
N LEU A 21 -11.55 4.02 -3.24
CA LEU A 21 -11.71 5.33 -2.60
C LEU A 21 -12.38 6.34 -3.54
N GLY A 22 -13.42 7.02 -3.03
CA GLY A 22 -14.07 8.12 -3.72
C GLY A 22 -13.32 9.46 -3.60
N PRO A 23 -13.68 10.47 -4.41
CA PRO A 23 -13.02 11.78 -4.41
C PRO A 23 -12.99 12.48 -3.05
N ASP A 24 -14.08 12.41 -2.28
CA ASP A 24 -14.14 13.05 -0.96
C ASP A 24 -13.22 12.35 0.07
N GLN A 25 -13.09 11.03 -0.02
CA GLN A 25 -12.18 10.26 0.84
C GLN A 25 -10.72 10.57 0.49
N LEU A 26 -10.39 10.62 -0.80
CA LEU A 26 -9.05 11.01 -1.28
C LEU A 26 -8.70 12.44 -0.83
N LYS A 27 -9.66 13.37 -0.95
CA LYS A 27 -9.49 14.76 -0.50
C LYS A 27 -9.26 14.84 1.01
N ALA A 28 -10.02 14.08 1.80
CA ALA A 28 -9.88 14.03 3.26
C ALA A 28 -8.53 13.43 3.72
N MET A 29 -8.00 12.44 2.98
CA MET A 29 -6.68 11.86 3.26
C MET A 29 -5.54 12.86 3.00
N GLY A 30 -5.69 13.67 1.94
CA GLY A 30 -4.65 14.57 1.48
C GLY A 30 -3.42 13.83 0.96
N LYS A 31 -2.26 14.48 0.99
CA LYS A 31 -1.01 13.88 0.52
C LYS A 31 -0.56 12.74 1.44
N ILE A 32 -0.33 11.57 0.86
CA ILE A 32 0.19 10.37 1.52
C ILE A 32 1.58 10.06 0.97
N ASP A 33 2.54 9.81 1.85
CA ASP A 33 3.88 9.37 1.45
C ASP A 33 3.98 7.84 1.46
N ILE A 34 3.34 7.19 2.45
CA ILE A 34 3.38 5.73 2.62
C ILE A 34 1.96 5.21 2.75
N LEU A 35 1.60 4.26 1.88
CA LEU A 35 0.30 3.62 1.88
C LEU A 35 0.42 2.17 2.33
N LEU A 36 -0.36 1.78 3.35
CA LEU A 36 -0.57 0.40 3.74
C LEU A 36 -1.93 -0.04 3.19
N VAL A 37 -1.92 -0.85 2.15
CA VAL A 37 -3.11 -1.21 1.34
C VAL A 37 -3.45 -2.69 1.51
N PRO A 38 -4.68 -3.05 1.90
CA PRO A 38 -5.10 -4.45 1.95
C PRO A 38 -5.25 -5.02 0.53
N ILE A 39 -4.93 -6.30 0.37
CA ILE A 39 -5.05 -7.03 -0.90
C ILE A 39 -5.65 -8.43 -0.69
N ALA A 40 -6.51 -8.59 0.33
CA ALA A 40 -7.12 -9.88 0.70
C ALA A 40 -8.21 -10.33 -0.29
N GLY A 41 -8.82 -9.40 -1.03
CA GLY A 41 -9.80 -9.67 -2.07
C GLY A 41 -11.23 -10.00 -1.66
N GLY A 42 -12.16 -9.53 -2.50
CA GLY A 42 -13.56 -9.93 -2.61
C GLY A 42 -14.42 -9.70 -1.37
N TYR A 43 -14.33 -10.63 -0.42
CA TYR A 43 -15.24 -10.70 0.73
C TYR A 43 -14.75 -9.90 1.94
N PHE A 44 -13.42 -9.84 2.14
CA PHE A 44 -12.84 -9.22 3.33
C PHE A 44 -12.35 -7.80 3.07
N THR A 45 -11.78 -7.57 1.90
CA THR A 45 -11.21 -6.28 1.48
C THR A 45 -11.27 -6.17 -0.04
N VAL A 46 -10.83 -5.03 -0.59
CA VAL A 46 -10.61 -4.84 -2.03
C VAL A 46 -9.77 -5.97 -2.66
N THR A 47 -10.09 -6.31 -3.90
CA THR A 47 -9.29 -7.19 -4.76
C THR A 47 -7.89 -6.62 -5.01
N PRO A 48 -6.90 -7.46 -5.36
CA PRO A 48 -5.57 -6.96 -5.74
C PRO A 48 -5.63 -5.94 -6.88
N ALA A 49 -6.51 -6.12 -7.85
CA ALA A 49 -6.74 -5.17 -8.94
C ALA A 49 -7.31 -3.82 -8.45
N GLU A 50 -8.34 -3.84 -7.58
CA GLU A 50 -8.91 -2.63 -6.98
C GLU A 50 -7.90 -1.92 -6.05
N ALA A 51 -7.13 -2.69 -5.28
CA ALA A 51 -6.06 -2.15 -4.46
C ALA A 51 -4.98 -1.44 -5.28
N ARG A 52 -4.64 -1.96 -6.46
CA ARG A 52 -3.72 -1.29 -7.40
C ARG A 52 -4.31 0.04 -7.89
N GLU A 53 -5.61 0.08 -8.17
CA GLU A 53 -6.30 1.32 -8.51
C GLU A 53 -6.31 2.32 -7.35
N VAL A 54 -6.58 1.85 -6.13
CA VAL A 54 -6.48 2.67 -4.91
C VAL A 54 -5.06 3.25 -4.74
N THR A 55 -4.02 2.43 -4.92
CA THR A 55 -2.62 2.90 -4.88
C THR A 55 -2.37 3.97 -5.95
N ARG A 56 -2.89 3.80 -7.17
CA ARG A 56 -2.76 4.79 -8.25
C ARG A 56 -3.45 6.12 -7.89
N LEU A 57 -4.67 6.05 -7.35
CA LEU A 57 -5.48 7.22 -6.97
C LEU A 57 -4.85 7.99 -5.80
N VAL A 58 -4.34 7.27 -4.80
CA VAL A 58 -3.67 7.88 -3.64
C VAL A 58 -2.30 8.46 -4.03
N ASN A 59 -1.65 7.89 -5.04
CA ASN A 59 -0.35 8.30 -5.57
C ASN A 59 0.75 8.48 -4.47
N PRO A 60 0.97 7.45 -3.61
CA PRO A 60 1.97 7.53 -2.55
C PRO A 60 3.40 7.45 -3.10
N LYS A 61 4.40 7.72 -2.27
CA LYS A 61 5.81 7.44 -2.61
C LYS A 61 6.12 5.95 -2.46
N ILE A 62 5.60 5.34 -1.39
CA ILE A 62 5.74 3.92 -1.10
C ILE A 62 4.35 3.29 -0.92
N ALA A 63 4.12 2.13 -1.53
CA ALA A 63 2.96 1.30 -1.27
C ALA A 63 3.38 -0.05 -0.70
N ILE A 64 2.77 -0.47 0.42
CA ILE A 64 3.04 -1.73 1.09
C ILE A 64 1.73 -2.53 1.10
N PRO A 65 1.62 -3.61 0.30
CA PRO A 65 0.48 -4.50 0.39
C PRO A 65 0.43 -5.19 1.76
N LYS A 66 -0.78 -5.37 2.28
CA LYS A 66 -1.11 -6.03 3.55
C LYS A 66 -2.28 -7.00 3.37
N HIS A 67 -2.58 -7.77 4.42
CA HIS A 67 -3.75 -8.64 4.53
C HIS A 67 -3.85 -9.71 3.42
N PHE A 68 -2.73 -10.24 2.93
CA PHE A 68 -2.71 -11.41 2.03
C PHE A 68 -2.21 -12.65 2.77
N TRP A 69 -2.64 -13.83 2.35
CA TRP A 69 -2.14 -15.12 2.86
C TRP A 69 -1.67 -16.06 1.75
N TRP A 70 -1.65 -15.61 0.50
CA TRP A 70 -1.23 -16.39 -0.66
C TRP A 70 -0.44 -15.55 -1.67
N GLU A 71 0.46 -16.19 -2.42
CA GLU A 71 1.42 -15.51 -3.28
C GLU A 71 0.76 -14.85 -4.51
N GLU A 72 -0.29 -15.47 -5.07
CA GLU A 72 -0.99 -14.93 -6.25
C GLU A 72 -1.60 -13.56 -5.99
N ALA A 73 -2.06 -13.24 -4.77
CA ALA A 73 -2.58 -11.90 -4.44
C ALA A 73 -1.51 -10.82 -4.63
N VAL A 74 -0.29 -11.09 -4.16
CA VAL A 74 0.85 -10.19 -4.36
C VAL A 74 1.19 -10.11 -5.85
N ARG A 75 1.16 -11.25 -6.55
CA ARG A 75 1.47 -11.32 -7.98
C ARG A 75 0.50 -10.52 -8.83
N GLU A 76 -0.79 -10.58 -8.53
CA GLU A 76 -1.84 -9.82 -9.20
C GLU A 76 -1.73 -8.31 -8.88
N TYR A 77 -1.56 -7.95 -7.60
CA TYR A 77 -1.38 -6.56 -7.19
C TYR A 77 -0.16 -5.91 -7.86
N THR A 78 0.95 -6.66 -7.96
CA THR A 78 2.21 -6.20 -8.54
C THR A 78 2.29 -6.33 -10.06
N GLN A 79 1.27 -6.90 -10.70
CA GLN A 79 1.29 -7.14 -12.15
C GLN A 79 1.45 -5.81 -12.92
N GLY A 80 2.46 -5.77 -13.78
CA GLY A 80 2.77 -4.59 -14.61
C GLY A 80 3.49 -3.46 -13.88
N LEU A 81 3.75 -3.59 -12.57
CA LEU A 81 4.54 -2.60 -11.83
C LEU A 81 6.04 -2.81 -12.10
N THR A 82 6.75 -1.74 -12.38
CA THR A 82 8.19 -1.77 -12.69
C THR A 82 9.09 -1.61 -11.47
N ARG A 83 8.56 -1.07 -10.36
CA ARG A 83 9.30 -0.78 -9.13
C ARG A 83 8.73 -1.59 -7.96
N VAL A 84 9.09 -2.87 -7.91
CA VAL A 84 8.68 -3.79 -6.84
C VAL A 84 9.93 -4.28 -6.11
N ARG A 85 9.96 -4.08 -4.79
CA ARG A 85 11.04 -4.54 -3.92
C ARG A 85 10.50 -5.51 -2.89
N MET A 86 10.98 -6.75 -2.92
CA MET A 86 10.69 -7.74 -1.88
C MET A 86 11.75 -7.66 -0.78
N LEU A 87 11.32 -7.44 0.47
CA LEU A 87 12.22 -7.42 1.61
C LEU A 87 12.43 -8.83 2.16
N LYS A 88 13.62 -9.08 2.71
CA LYS A 88 13.96 -10.33 3.40
C LYS A 88 13.57 -10.31 4.88
N GLN A 89 13.48 -9.12 5.47
CA GLN A 89 13.18 -8.91 6.89
C GLN A 89 11.89 -8.10 7.07
N PRO A 90 11.12 -8.30 8.16
CA PRO A 90 9.83 -7.64 8.38
C PRO A 90 9.99 -6.19 8.88
N VAL A 91 11.10 -5.54 8.52
CA VAL A 91 11.46 -4.19 8.96
C VAL A 91 11.92 -3.39 7.76
N LEU A 92 11.26 -2.24 7.56
CA LEU A 92 11.65 -1.22 6.61
C LEU A 92 12.08 0.03 7.38
N GLN A 93 13.32 0.42 7.21
CA GLN A 93 13.83 1.72 7.67
C GLN A 93 13.82 2.69 6.49
N ILE A 94 13.33 3.90 6.73
CA ILE A 94 13.22 4.96 5.73
C ILE A 94 13.34 6.32 6.41
N SER A 95 13.89 7.27 5.67
CA SER A 95 13.79 8.70 5.98
C SER A 95 13.04 9.43 4.87
N LYS A 96 12.58 10.65 5.15
CA LYS A 96 11.90 11.49 4.15
C LYS A 96 12.76 11.78 2.92
N ALA A 97 14.07 11.96 3.12
CA ALA A 97 15.01 12.25 2.03
C ALA A 97 15.17 11.08 1.05
N GLU A 98 14.87 9.85 1.49
CA GLU A 98 15.03 8.62 0.72
C GLU A 98 13.72 8.14 0.08
N LEU A 99 12.63 8.90 0.21
CA LEU A 99 11.35 8.52 -0.38
C LEU A 99 11.44 8.52 -1.92
N PRO A 100 11.12 7.40 -2.58
CA PRO A 100 11.32 7.26 -4.01
C PRO A 100 10.29 8.07 -4.82
N GLN A 101 10.69 8.45 -6.04
CA GLN A 101 9.81 8.97 -7.08
C GLN A 101 10.25 8.36 -8.41
N PRO A 102 9.40 7.65 -9.17
CA PRO A 102 7.96 7.39 -8.95
C PRO A 102 7.68 6.34 -7.86
N ILE A 103 6.39 5.97 -7.68
CA ILE A 103 5.90 5.03 -6.66
C ILE A 103 6.74 3.75 -6.62
N GLU A 104 7.17 3.33 -5.43
CA GLU A 104 7.79 2.03 -5.20
C GLU A 104 6.86 1.13 -4.36
N THR A 105 6.61 -0.09 -4.84
CA THR A 105 5.90 -1.11 -4.08
C THR A 105 6.90 -1.92 -3.27
N ILE A 106 6.72 -1.97 -1.95
CA ILE A 106 7.57 -2.75 -1.05
C ILE A 106 6.75 -3.88 -0.46
N VAL A 107 7.11 -5.11 -0.81
CA VAL A 107 6.48 -6.32 -0.27
C VAL A 107 7.28 -6.79 0.94
N MET A 108 6.64 -6.81 2.11
CA MET A 108 7.21 -7.34 3.34
C MET A 108 7.26 -8.88 3.28
N PRO A 109 8.26 -9.53 3.89
CA PRO A 109 8.27 -10.99 3.96
C PRO A 109 7.07 -11.47 4.77
N TRP A 110 6.37 -12.46 4.24
CA TRP A 110 5.34 -13.18 4.98
C TRP A 110 6.02 -14.24 5.85
N GLY A 111 5.86 -14.13 7.17
CA GLY A 111 6.38 -15.15 8.08
C GLY A 111 5.63 -16.45 7.88
N ARG A 112 6.31 -17.49 7.37
CA ARG A 112 5.89 -18.87 7.67
C ARG A 112 5.99 -19.00 9.18
N ARG A 113 4.85 -19.04 9.88
CA ARG A 113 4.79 -19.56 11.24
C ARG A 113 5.08 -21.05 11.22
#